data_AF-A0A5E4GED5-F1
#
_entry.id   AF-A0A5E4GED5-F1
#
_cell.length_a   1.000
_cell.length_b   1.000
_cell.length_c   1.000
_cell.angle_alpha   90.00
_cell.angle_beta   90.00
_cell.angle_gamma   90.00
#
_symmetry.space_group_name_H-M   'P 1'
#
loop_
_entity.id
_entity.type
_entity.pdbx_description
1 polymer ?
#
loop_
_entity_poly.entity_id
_entity_poly.type
_entity_poly.pdbx_seq_one_letter_code
_entity_poly.pdbx_strand_id
1 'polypeptide(L)'
;MREAFEQHIKLRYSDWMSALRNSFFKKYKTTGDRYTHCPLGTSQDVWSKLVDHWLQPTWQDKSKRNKSNRVKFTIVHTTGSVPMKKYKKDE
;
A
#
# COMPACT_ATOMS: atom_id res chain seq x y z
N MET A 1 10.55 9.41 -23.92
CA MET A 1 10.42 7.93 -23.89
C MET A 1 11.05 7.33 -22.64
N ARG A 2 12.37 7.50 -22.41
CA ARG A 2 13.06 6.96 -21.22
C ARG A 2 12.50 7.50 -19.88
N GLU A 3 12.23 8.80 -19.82
CA GLU A 3 11.69 9.47 -18.63
C GLU A 3 10.28 9.00 -18.25
N ALA A 4 9.39 8.82 -19.23
CA ALA A 4 8.04 8.28 -19.02
C ALA A 4 8.07 6.83 -18.52
N PHE A 5 9.02 6.02 -19.02
CA PHE A 5 9.24 4.64 -18.55
C PHE A 5 9.77 4.61 -17.11
N GLU A 6 10.73 5.48 -16.78
CA GLU A 6 11.24 5.61 -15.41
C GLU A 6 10.16 6.09 -14.43
N GLN A 7 9.32 7.05 -14.83
CA GLN A 7 8.15 7.45 -14.04
C GLN A 7 7.15 6.30 -13.86
N HIS A 8 6.90 5.52 -14.91
CA HIS A 8 6.03 4.34 -14.83
C HIS A 8 6.55 3.32 -13.81
N ILE A 9 7.85 3.03 -13.82
CA ILE A 9 8.48 2.13 -12.84
C ILE A 9 8.35 2.69 -11.42
N LYS A 10 8.59 3.99 -11.22
CA LYS A 10 8.43 4.65 -9.90
C LYS A 10 7.02 4.53 -9.35
N LEU A 11 6.00 4.66 -10.19
CA LEU A 11 4.60 4.52 -9.80
C LEU A 11 4.23 3.06 -9.48
N ARG A 12 4.73 2.11 -10.26
CA ARG A 12 4.45 0.67 -10.08
C ARG A 12 5.19 0.06 -8.90
N TYR A 13 6.28 0.67 -8.46
CA TYR A 13 7.08 0.17 -7.34
C TYR A 13 6.28 0.07 -6.04
N SER A 14 5.42 1.07 -5.74
CA SER A 14 4.57 1.01 -4.55
C SER A 14 3.51 -0.10 -4.63
N ASP A 15 2.95 -0.33 -5.82
CA ASP A 15 1.98 -1.40 -6.05
C ASP A 15 2.63 -2.77 -5.87
N TRP A 16 3.83 -2.94 -6.44
CA TRP A 16 4.64 -4.16 -6.29
C TRP A 16 5.00 -4.43 -4.83
N MET A 17 5.49 -3.42 -4.09
CA MET A 17 5.74 -3.53 -2.65
C MET A 17 4.48 -3.94 -1.87
N SER A 18 3.33 -3.34 -2.20
CA SER A 18 2.06 -3.66 -1.55
C SER A 18 1.63 -5.10 -1.81
N ALA A 19 1.77 -5.58 -3.06
CA ALA A 19 1.47 -6.95 -3.44
C ALA A 19 2.35 -7.95 -2.69
N LEU A 20 3.66 -7.68 -2.59
CA LEU A 20 4.60 -8.50 -1.83
C LEU A 20 4.25 -8.54 -0.34
N ARG A 21 3.95 -7.38 0.25
CA ARG A 21 3.56 -7.30 1.67
C ARG A 21 2.31 -8.13 1.96
N ASN A 22 1.30 -8.03 1.10
CA ASN A 22 0.04 -8.74 1.30
C ASN A 22 0.18 -10.25 1.08
N SER A 23 1.00 -10.66 0.11
CA SER A 23 1.11 -12.07 -0.30
C SER A 23 2.11 -12.87 0.53
N PHE A 24 3.18 -12.24 1.02
CA PHE A 24 4.27 -12.90 1.74
C PHE A 24 4.43 -12.37 3.15
N PHE A 25 4.73 -11.07 3.32
CA PHE A 25 5.07 -10.51 4.64
C PHE A 25 3.97 -10.71 5.70
N LYS A 26 2.70 -10.53 5.34
CA LYS A 26 1.56 -10.67 6.28
C LYS A 26 1.26 -12.10 6.69
N LYS A 27 1.74 -13.12 5.95
CA LYS A 27 1.50 -14.53 6.29
C LYS A 27 2.28 -14.96 7.53
N TYR A 28 3.40 -14.31 7.80
CA TYR A 28 4.33 -14.69 8.87
C TYR A 28 4.23 -13.75 10.08
N LYS A 29 4.07 -14.33 11.26
CA LYS A 29 3.97 -13.57 12.54
C LYS A 29 5.35 -13.18 13.07
N THR A 30 6.33 -14.08 12.97
CA THR A 30 7.67 -13.88 13.52
C THR A 30 8.52 -13.04 12.58
N THR A 31 9.36 -12.17 13.16
CA THR A 31 10.30 -11.34 12.41
C THR A 31 11.33 -12.18 11.66
N GLY A 32 11.85 -13.25 12.27
CA GLY A 32 12.80 -14.18 11.63
C GLY A 32 12.22 -14.85 10.37
N ASP A 33 11.00 -15.38 10.47
CA ASP A 33 10.30 -16.01 9.35
C ASP A 33 10.06 -15.05 8.17
N ARG A 34 9.92 -13.74 8.44
CA ARG A 34 9.74 -12.74 7.39
C ARG A 34 10.98 -12.55 6.54
N TYR A 35 12.18 -12.70 7.10
CA TYR A 35 13.42 -12.61 6.33
C TYR A 35 13.70 -13.89 5.53
N THR A 36 13.35 -15.06 6.08
CA THR A 36 13.63 -16.36 5.43
C THR A 36 12.69 -16.64 4.27
N HIS A 37 11.43 -16.19 4.34
CA HIS A 37 10.45 -16.41 3.29
C HIS A 37 10.48 -15.34 2.19
N CYS A 38 11.61 -15.24 1.51
CA CYS A 38 11.77 -14.39 0.32
C CYS A 38 11.03 -14.96 -0.91
N PRO A 39 10.25 -14.14 -1.64
CA PRO A 39 9.58 -14.57 -2.87
C PRO A 39 10.56 -14.89 -4.00
N LEU A 40 10.28 -15.96 -4.77
CA LEU A 40 11.02 -16.27 -6.00
C LEU A 40 10.94 -15.07 -6.97
N GLY A 41 12.09 -14.58 -7.42
CA GLY A 41 12.20 -13.43 -8.32
C GLY A 41 12.50 -12.09 -7.63
N THR A 42 12.61 -12.06 -6.31
CA THR A 42 13.16 -10.89 -5.57
C THR A 42 14.52 -11.25 -4.99
N SER A 43 15.50 -10.34 -5.11
CA SER A 43 16.80 -10.52 -4.45
C SER A 43 16.64 -10.47 -2.93
N GLN A 44 17.37 -11.33 -2.21
CA GLN A 44 17.35 -11.38 -0.74
C GLN A 44 17.72 -10.03 -0.12
N ASP A 45 18.68 -9.31 -0.69
CA ASP A 45 19.08 -7.98 -0.21
C ASP A 45 17.94 -6.96 -0.30
N VAL A 46 17.24 -6.96 -1.44
CA VAL A 46 16.08 -6.08 -1.66
C VAL A 46 14.94 -6.47 -0.72
N TRP A 47 14.71 -7.78 -0.54
CA TRP A 47 13.69 -8.28 0.37
C TRP A 47 13.96 -7.88 1.82
N SER A 48 15.18 -8.08 2.32
CA SER A 48 15.57 -7.67 3.68
C SER A 48 15.33 -6.17 3.91
N LYS A 49 15.73 -5.31 2.96
CA LYS A 49 15.48 -3.86 3.04
C LYS A 49 13.99 -3.51 3.08
N LEU A 50 13.16 -4.24 2.34
CA LEU A 50 11.70 -4.06 2.37
C LEU A 50 11.09 -4.51 3.71
N VAL A 51 11.55 -5.65 4.24
CA VAL A 51 11.14 -6.16 5.55
C VAL A 51 11.51 -5.15 6.63
N ASP A 52 12.74 -4.62 6.63
CA ASP A 52 13.19 -3.57 7.54
C ASP A 52 12.31 -2.32 7.43
N HIS A 53 12.04 -1.86 6.21
CA HIS A 53 11.18 -0.71 5.96
C HIS A 53 9.76 -0.90 6.53
N TRP A 54 9.16 -2.08 6.41
CA TRP A 54 7.85 -2.36 6.98
C TRP A 54 7.86 -2.58 8.50
N LEU A 55 9.00 -2.97 9.06
CA LEU A 55 9.20 -3.11 10.50
C LEU A 55 9.47 -1.77 11.20
N GLN A 56 9.90 -0.74 10.46
CA GLN A 56 10.09 0.59 11.03
C GLN A 56 8.83 1.10 11.75
N PRO A 57 8.93 1.54 13.02
CA PRO A 57 7.78 2.01 13.80
C PRO A 57 7.02 3.15 13.13
N THR A 58 7.76 4.11 12.58
CA THR A 58 7.22 5.27 11.85
C THR A 58 6.33 4.84 10.68
N TRP A 59 6.76 3.80 9.96
CA TRP A 59 6.02 3.25 8.84
C TRP A 59 4.75 2.52 9.31
N GLN A 60 4.85 1.71 10.36
CA GLN A 60 3.71 0.98 10.92
C GLN A 60 2.63 1.93 11.42
N ASP A 61 3.01 3.01 12.10
CA ASP A 61 2.08 4.02 12.60
C ASP A 61 1.38 4.75 11.46
N LYS A 62 2.13 5.12 10.42
CA LYS A 62 1.55 5.70 9.20
C LYS A 62 0.59 4.72 8.52
N SER A 63 0.95 3.44 8.43
CA SER A 63 0.09 2.40 7.86
C SER A 63 -1.21 2.21 8.66
N LYS A 64 -1.13 2.23 10.00
CA LYS A 64 -2.31 2.13 10.88
C LYS A 64 -3.21 3.35 10.72
N ARG A 65 -2.64 4.56 10.77
CA ARG A 65 -3.37 5.82 10.60
C ARG A 65 -4.09 5.89 9.26
N ASN A 66 -3.41 5.54 8.17
CA ASN A 66 -4.01 5.52 6.83
C ASN A 66 -5.16 4.52 6.72
N LYS A 67 -5.03 3.33 7.35
CA LYS A 67 -6.12 2.35 7.40
C LYS A 67 -7.33 2.92 8.14
N SER A 68 -7.14 3.52 9.31
CA SER A 68 -8.22 4.14 10.09
C SER A 68 -8.88 5.30 9.34
N ASN A 69 -8.09 6.13 8.66
CA ASN A 69 -8.61 7.24 7.85
C ASN A 69 -9.46 6.73 6.69
N ARG A 70 -9.03 5.66 6.01
CA ARG A 70 -9.78 5.09 4.89
C ARG A 70 -11.12 4.47 5.31
N VAL A 71 -11.21 3.91 6.51
CA VAL A 71 -12.48 3.41 7.07
C VAL A 71 -13.45 4.58 7.36
N LYS A 72 -12.93 5.73 7.79
CA LYS A 72 -13.71 6.94 8.05
C LYS A 72 -14.08 7.72 6.78
N PHE A 73 -13.49 7.37 5.65
CA PHE A 73 -13.65 8.11 4.41
C PHE A 73 -14.94 7.69 3.71
N THR A 74 -16.01 8.44 3.97
CA THR A 74 -17.35 8.22 3.40
C THR A 74 -17.59 9.08 2.16
N ILE A 75 -16.56 9.33 1.34
CA ILE A 75 -16.76 10.07 0.09
C ILE A 75 -17.58 9.20 -0.86
N VAL A 76 -18.80 9.65 -1.11
CA VAL A 76 -19.67 9.10 -2.15
C VAL A 76 -19.08 9.53 -3.49
N HIS A 77 -18.80 8.58 -4.37
CA HIS A 77 -18.39 8.87 -5.74
C HIS A 77 -19.52 9.63 -6.47
N THR A 78 -19.31 10.89 -6.79
CA THR A 78 -20.27 11.76 -7.49
C THR A 78 -20.02 11.84 -9.00
N THR A 79 -19.23 10.93 -9.57
CA THR A 79 -18.95 10.88 -11.00
C THR A 79 -20.01 10.00 -11.67
N GLY A 80 -21.15 10.61 -12.02
CA GLY A 80 -22.28 9.97 -12.70
C GLY A 80 -23.46 10.94 -12.87
N SER A 81 -24.56 10.49 -13.49
CA SER A 81 -25.76 11.28 -13.80
C SER A 81 -26.58 11.73 -12.58
N VAL A 82 -26.07 11.51 -11.37
CA VAL A 82 -26.77 11.82 -10.12
C VAL A 82 -26.43 13.26 -9.73
N PRO A 83 -27.38 14.21 -9.85
CA PRO A 83 -27.11 15.60 -9.55
C PRO A 83 -26.77 15.78 -8.06
N MET A 84 -25.78 16.64 -7.79
CA MET A 84 -25.24 16.99 -6.47
C MET A 84 -26.33 17.28 -5.42
N LYS A 85 -27.50 17.76 -5.87
CA LYS A 85 -28.68 18.08 -5.06
C LYS A 85 -29.21 16.91 -4.23
N LYS A 86 -29.00 15.64 -4.64
CA LYS A 86 -29.47 14.47 -3.86
C LYS A 86 -28.69 14.22 -2.57
N TYR A 87 -27.50 14.82 -2.41
CA TYR A 87 -26.63 14.60 -1.25
C TYR A 87 -26.51 15.84 -0.34
N LYS A 88 -27.20 16.94 -0.68
CA LYS A 88 -27.44 18.00 0.29
C LYS A 88 -28.49 17.46 1.28
N LYS A 89 -28.08 17.24 2.54
CA LYS A 89 -29.05 17.23 3.63
C LYS A 89 -29.60 18.65 3.71
N ASP A 90 -30.90 18.80 3.52
CA ASP A 90 -31.58 20.06 3.81
C ASP A 90 -31.32 20.39 5.29
N GLU A 91 -30.73 21.55 5.53
CA GLU A 91 -30.57 22.17 6.85
C GLU A 91 -31.90 22.77 7.31
#